data_AF-A0A291TGS1-F1
#
_entry.id   AF-A0A291TGS1-F1
#
_cell.length_a   1.000
_cell.length_b   1.000
_cell.length_c   1.000
_cell.angle_alpha   90.00
_cell.angle_beta   90.00
_cell.angle_gamma   90.00
#
_symmetry.space_group_name_H-M   'P 1'
#
loop_
_entity.id
_entity.type
_entity.pdbx_description
1 polymer ?
#
loop_
_entity_poly.entity_id
_entity_poly.type
_entity_poly.pdbx_seq_one_letter_code
_entity_poly.pdbx_strand_id
1 'polypeptide(L)' 'MEDLLGVLMVPMVVFMVVVAPIWLVLHYRAKGRIGAGLADSEREQLQGLLGRAEKMQERVGALESILDAEVPGWRNKV' A
#
# COMPACT_ATOMS: atom_id res chain seq x y z
N MET A 1 50.17 1.38 23.00
CA MET A 1 49.26 0.81 21.98
C MET A 1 47.84 0.66 22.53
N GLU A 2 47.68 0.31 23.81
CA GLU A 2 46.37 0.20 24.49
C GLU A 2 45.63 1.55 24.60
N ASP A 3 46.34 2.66 24.85
CA ASP A 3 45.72 3.99 24.95
C ASP A 3 45.13 4.47 23.60
N LEU A 4 45.81 4.16 22.49
CA LEU A 4 45.32 4.47 21.14
C LEU A 4 44.07 3.66 20.80
N LEU A 5 44.03 2.38 21.22
CA LEU A 5 42.86 1.53 21.07
C LEU A 5 41.69 2.06 21.89
N GLY A 6 41.91 2.51 23.13
CA GLY A 6 40.87 3.11 23.98
C GLY A 6 40.24 4.37 23.37
N VAL A 7 41.06 5.27 22.82
CA VAL A 7 40.59 6.50 22.16
C VAL A 7 39.72 6.20 20.93
N LEU A 8 39.99 5.10 20.21
CA LEU A 8 39.19 4.69 19.05
C LEU A 8 37.95 3.85 19.45
N MET A 9 38.05 3.05 20.51
CA MET A 9 36.97 2.20 21.01
C MET A 9 35.80 3.00 21.60
N VAL A 10 36.09 4.05 22.37
CA VAL A 10 35.04 4.83 23.06
C VAL A 10 34.02 5.44 22.08
N PRO A 11 34.43 6.15 21.01
CA PRO A 11 33.49 6.64 20.00
C PRO A 11 32.75 5.53 19.25
N MET A 12 33.41 4.40 19.00
CA MET A 12 32.80 3.25 18.32
C MET A 12 31.68 2.62 19.15
N VAL A 13 31.88 2.47 20.47
CA VAL A 13 30.85 1.96 21.38
C VAL A 13 29.67 2.92 21.46
N VAL A 14 29.92 4.23 21.60
CA VAL A 14 28.86 5.25 21.61
C VAL A 14 28.07 5.22 20.31
N PHE A 15 28.74 5.10 19.16
CA PHE A 15 28.09 4.94 17.87
C PHE A 15 27.19 3.70 17.83
N MET A 16 27.66 2.55 18.32
CA MET A 16 26.86 1.33 18.37
C MET A 16 25.64 1.45 19.30
N VAL A 17 25.76 2.17 20.42
CA VAL A 17 24.64 2.35 21.36
C VAL A 17 23.60 3.35 20.84
N VAL A 18 23.99 4.33 20.02
CA VAL A 18 23.06 5.36 19.50
C VAL A 18 22.56 5.02 18.10
N VAL A 19 23.48 4.78 17.17
CA VAL A 19 23.16 4.67 15.74
C VAL A 19 22.56 3.30 15.41
N ALA A 20 23.05 2.21 16.01
CA ALA A 20 22.53 0.89 15.70
C ALA A 20 21.05 0.71 16.13
N PRO A 21 20.60 1.19 17.32
CA PRO A 21 19.18 1.13 17.68
C PRO A 21 18.31 2.02 16.79
N ILE A 22 18.76 3.24 16.44
CA ILE A 22 18.03 4.12 15.52
C ILE A 22 17.87 3.44 14.15
N TRP A 23 18.95 2.84 13.63
CA TRP A 23 18.92 2.11 12.37
C TRP A 23 17.97 0.92 12.42
N LEU A 24 17.97 0.16 13.51
CA LEU A 24 17.07 -0.98 13.71
C LEU A 24 15.60 -0.52 13.75
N VAL A 25 15.28 0.54 14.51
CA VAL A 25 13.93 1.11 14.51
C VAL A 25 13.51 1.56 13.11
N LEU A 26 14.39 2.26 12.37
CA LEU A 26 14.08 2.71 11.00
C LEU A 26 13.89 1.53 10.04
N HIS A 27 14.75 0.52 10.11
CA HIS A 27 14.70 -0.68 9.27
C HIS A 27 13.39 -1.44 9.46
N TYR A 28 13.00 -1.68 10.71
CA TYR A 28 11.77 -2.40 11.02
C TYR A 28 10.52 -1.54 10.80
N ARG A 29 10.59 -0.22 10.99
CA ARG A 29 9.46 0.69 10.69
C ARG A 29 9.20 0.80 9.18
N ALA A 30 10.25 0.82 8.36
CA ALA A 30 10.12 0.81 6.90
C ALA A 30 9.56 -0.54 6.39
N LYS A 31 10.06 -1.66 6.94
CA LYS A 31 9.53 -3.00 6.64
C LYS A 31 8.09 -3.17 7.10
N GLY A 32 7.72 -2.59 8.24
CA GLY A 32 6.36 -2.60 8.78
C GLY A 32 5.34 -1.85 7.91
N ARG A 33 5.74 -0.78 7.21
CA ARG A 33 4.87 -0.10 6.23
C ARG A 33 4.66 -0.87 4.93
N ILE A 34 5.59 -1.74 4.57
CA ILE A 34 5.50 -2.57 3.36
C ILE A 34 4.77 -3.90 3.67
N GLY A 35 4.89 -4.41 4.90
CA GLY A 35 4.26 -5.65 5.36
C GLY A 35 2.89 -5.48 6.02
N ALA A 36 2.58 -4.31 6.59
CA ALA A 36 1.21 -3.95 6.89
C ALA A 36 0.54 -3.66 5.55
N GLY A 37 -0.41 -4.50 5.15
CA GLY A 37 -1.27 -4.21 4.00
C GLY A 37 -2.03 -2.88 4.19
N LEU A 38 -3.04 -2.65 3.37
CA LEU A 38 -3.87 -1.43 3.44
C LEU A 38 -4.23 -1.07 4.88
N ALA A 39 -3.98 0.18 5.27
CA ALA A 39 -4.48 0.75 6.51
C ALA A 39 -6.01 0.61 6.57
N ASP A 40 -6.62 0.59 7.75
CA ASP A 40 -8.06 0.34 7.86
C ASP A 40 -8.90 1.36 7.07
N SER A 41 -8.46 2.62 6.99
CA SER A 41 -9.07 3.65 6.13
C SER A 41 -8.95 3.35 4.63
N GLU A 42 -7.81 2.80 4.20
CA GLU A 42 -7.59 2.40 2.81
C GLU A 42 -8.43 1.16 2.46
N ARG A 43 -8.65 0.25 3.42
CA ARG A 43 -9.55 -0.90 3.26
C ARG A 43 -11.00 -0.46 3.11
N GLU A 44 -11.45 0.50 3.92
CA GLU A 44 -12.79 1.07 3.82
C GLU A 44 -13.00 1.76 2.47
N GLN A 45 -12.02 2.55 2.00
CA GLN A 45 -12.07 3.11 0.65
C GLN A 45 -12.14 2.04 -0.44
N LEU A 46 -11.32 0.99 -0.32
CA LEU A 46 -11.32 -0.11 -1.28
C LEU A 46 -12.68 -0.81 -1.34
N GLN A 47 -13.29 -1.10 -0.19
CA GLN A 47 -14.63 -1.68 -0.11
C GLN A 47 -15.68 -0.75 -0.74
N GLY A 48 -15.57 0.56 -0.50
CA GLY A 48 -16.43 1.56 -1.15
C GLY A 48 -16.28 1.59 -2.67
N LEU A 49 -15.07 1.42 -3.19
CA LEU A 49 -14.83 1.32 -4.63
C LEU A 49 -15.40 0.03 -5.23
N LEU A 50 -15.24 -1.11 -4.54
CA LEU A 50 -15.82 -2.39 -4.96
C LEU A 50 -17.34 -2.32 -5.05
N GLY A 51 -18.01 -1.77 -4.02
CA GLY A 51 -19.47 -1.62 -4.04
C GLY A 51 -19.95 -0.68 -5.16
N ARG A 52 -19.16 0.35 -5.50
CA ARG A 52 -19.47 1.21 -6.67
C ARG A 52 -19.29 0.47 -7.99
N ALA A 53 -18.26 -0.38 -8.11
CA ALA A 53 -18.01 -1.18 -9.30
C ALA A 53 -19.14 -2.19 -9.54
N GLU A 54 -19.61 -2.88 -8.50
CA GLU A 54 -20.75 -3.80 -8.58
C GLU A 54 -22.02 -3.08 -9.06
N LYS A 55 -22.34 -1.93 -8.45
CA LYS A 55 -23.49 -1.11 -8.87
C LYS A 55 -23.37 -0.60 -10.31
N MET A 56 -22.15 -0.28 -10.75
CA MET A 56 -21.91 0.14 -12.12
C MET A 56 -22.14 -1.02 -13.10
N GLN A 57 -21.69 -2.24 -12.76
CA GLN A 57 -21.89 -3.43 -13.58
C GLN A 57 -23.38 -3.76 -13.74
N GLU A 58 -24.16 -3.69 -12.66
CA GLU A 58 -25.62 -3.88 -12.70
C GLU A 58 -26.28 -2.87 -13.65
N ARG A 59 -25.90 -1.59 -13.54
CA ARG A 59 -26.44 -0.53 -14.40
C ARG A 59 -26.05 -0.70 -15.86
N VAL A 60 -24.83 -1.12 -16.15
CA VAL A 60 -24.40 -1.42 -17.52
C VAL A 60 -25.25 -2.55 -18.09
N GLY A 61 -25.47 -3.64 -17.34
CA GLY A 61 -26.34 -4.73 -17.76
C GLY A 61 -27.78 -4.27 -18.03
N ALA A 62 -28.33 -3.41 -17.18
CA ALA A 62 -29.66 -2.82 -17.41
C ALA A 62 -29.69 -1.96 -18.69
N LEU A 63 -28.66 -1.13 -18.92
CA LEU A 63 -28.55 -0.33 -20.14
C LEU A 63 -28.41 -1.21 -21.38
N GLU A 64 -27.61 -2.28 -21.32
CA GLU A 64 -27.49 -3.24 -22.41
C GLU A 64 -28.82 -3.93 -22.71
N SER A 65 -29.60 -4.31 -21.68
CA SER A 65 -30.92 -4.90 -21.86
C SER A 65 -31.92 -3.94 -22.50
N ILE A 66 -31.88 -2.65 -22.15
CA ILE A 66 -32.72 -1.63 -22.79
C ILE A 66 -32.30 -1.48 -24.25
N LEU A 67 -31.00 -1.42 -24.51
CA LEU A 67 -30.46 -1.21 -25.85
C LEU A 67 -30.71 -2.42 -26.77
N ASP A 68 -30.64 -3.64 -26.23
CA ASP A 68 -31.02 -4.87 -26.93
C ASP A 68 -32.53 -4.89 -27.29
N ALA A 69 -33.39 -4.24 -26.51
CA ALA A 69 -34.82 -4.15 -26.77
C ALA A 69 -35.20 -2.99 -27.72
N GLU A 70 -34.58 -1.82 -27.55
CA GLU A 70 -35.00 -0.59 -28.23
C GLU A 70 -34.18 -0.25 -29.48
N VAL A 71 -32.93 -0.72 -29.58
CA VAL A 71 -32.01 -0.38 -30.69
C VAL A 71 -31.42 -1.65 -31.31
N PRO A 72 -32.17 -2.34 -32.18
CA PRO A 72 -31.70 -3.58 -32.82
C PRO A 72 -30.36 -3.38 -33.55
N GLY A 73 -29.41 -4.28 -33.32
CA GLY A 73 -28.11 -4.27 -33.99
C GLY A 73 -27.11 -3.21 -33.48
N TRP A 74 -27.37 -2.55 -32.35
CA TRP A 74 -26.45 -1.57 -31.76
C TRP A 74 -25.04 -2.14 -31.51
N ARG A 75 -24.95 -3.43 -31.15
CA ARG A 75 -23.69 -4.14 -30.93
C ARG A 75 -22.78 -4.20 -32.17
N ASN A 76 -23.35 -4.06 -33.38
CA ASN A 76 -22.58 -4.07 -34.63
C ASN A 76 -21.99 -2.71 -35.01
N LYS A 77 -22.28 -1.67 -34.22
CA LYS A 77 -21.77 -0.30 -34.43
C LYS A 77 -20.57 0.04 -33.54
N VAL A 78 -20.12 -0.90 -32.71
CA VAL A 78 -18.97 -0.77 -31.81
C VAL A 78 -17.71 -1.27 -32.51
#